data_AF-A0A0N4W4X9-F1
#
_entry.id   AF-A0A0N4W4X9-F1
#
_cell.length_a   1.000
_cell.length_b   1.000
_cell.length_c   1.000
_cell.angle_alpha   90.00
_cell.angle_beta   90.00
_cell.angle_gamma   90.00
#
_symmetry.space_group_name_H-M   'P 1'
#
loop_
_entity.id
_entity.type
_entity.pdbx_description
1 polymer ?
#
loop_
_entity_poly.entity_id
_entity_poly.type
_entity_poly.pdbx_seq_one_letter_code
_entity_poly.pdbx_strand_id
1 'polypeptide(L)'
;MDAKSLQSILDAQARMQQEMQMQMFTEQQRMFAKLVSRMKGMVYGSHLTAPASPINVAEFAMNSLSTHLPEFVYDPDTSYTFEIWCNRDEDVISRDGAVIDKAAEARRHHIRSLHKPHSSEKSLRYR
;
A
#
# COMPACT_ATOMS: atom_id res chain seq x y z
N MET A 1 32.23 -56.51 7.28
CA MET A 1 31.89 -55.14 7.71
C MET A 1 31.78 -55.13 9.21
N ASP A 2 32.41 -54.18 9.91
CA ASP A 2 32.36 -54.09 11.36
C ASP A 2 31.26 -53.13 11.85
N ALA A 3 30.92 -53.21 13.14
CA ALA A 3 29.84 -52.44 13.75
C ALA A 3 30.07 -50.92 13.70
N LYS A 4 31.33 -50.45 13.74
CA LYS A 4 31.66 -49.02 13.66
C LYS A 4 31.43 -48.47 12.26
N SER A 5 31.72 -49.28 11.24
CA SER A 5 31.46 -48.94 9.85
C SER A 5 29.96 -48.80 9.56
N LEU A 6 29.12 -49.71 10.10
CA LEU A 6 27.67 -49.61 9.98
C LEU A 6 27.08 -48.40 10.71
N GLN A 7 27.57 -48.09 11.91
CA GLN A 7 27.14 -46.92 12.66
C GLN A 7 27.45 -45.61 11.91
N SER A 8 28.65 -45.51 11.33
CA SER A 8 29.07 -44.34 10.55
C SER A 8 28.16 -44.10 9.34
N ILE A 9 27.70 -45.16 8.67
CA ILE A 9 26.78 -45.07 7.53
C ILE A 9 25.40 -44.58 7.97
N LEU A 10 24.87 -45.10 9.09
CA LEU A 10 23.59 -44.65 9.65
C LEU A 10 23.64 -43.19 10.08
N ASP A 11 24.72 -42.78 10.75
CA ASP A 11 24.89 -41.39 11.17
C ASP A 11 25.05 -40.45 9.98
N ALA A 12 25.72 -40.89 8.91
CA ALA A 12 25.83 -40.13 7.66
C ALA A 12 24.46 -39.97 6.99
N GLN A 13 23.63 -41.02 6.99
CA GLN A 13 22.28 -40.98 6.45
C GLN A 13 21.36 -40.05 7.28
N ALA A 14 21.47 -40.09 8.61
CA ALA A 14 20.73 -39.19 9.50
C ALA A 14 21.12 -37.71 9.28
N ARG A 15 22.41 -37.42 9.13
CA ARG A 15 22.91 -36.07 8.83
C ARG A 15 22.37 -35.56 7.49
N MET A 16 22.44 -36.37 6.44
CA MET A 16 21.89 -36.00 5.13
C MET A 16 20.39 -35.70 5.20
N GLN A 17 19.62 -36.47 5.96
CA GLN A 17 18.19 -36.25 6.10
C GLN A 17 17.88 -34.94 6.85
N GLN A 18 18.67 -34.61 7.86
CA GLN A 18 18.56 -33.36 8.61
C GLN A 18 18.96 -32.15 7.75
N GLU A 19 20.04 -32.26 6.98
CA GLU A 19 20.49 -31.22 6.04
C GLU A 19 19.43 -30.94 4.97
N MET A 20 18.80 -31.97 4.41
CA MET A 20 17.74 -31.83 3.42
C MET A 20 16.51 -31.08 4.01
N GLN A 21 16.12 -31.37 5.25
CA GLN A 21 15.04 -30.64 5.91
C GLN A 21 15.39 -29.17 6.13
N MET A 22 16.63 -28.89 6.55
CA MET A 22 17.08 -27.52 6.78
C MET A 22 17.21 -26.73 5.47
N GLN A 23 17.67 -27.37 4.39
CA GLN A 23 17.65 -26.78 3.05
C GLN A 23 16.23 -26.43 2.60
N MET A 24 15.28 -27.35 2.76
CA MET A 24 13.89 -27.10 2.39
C MET A 24 13.31 -25.90 3.15
N PHE A 25 13.54 -25.85 4.46
CA PHE A 25 13.10 -24.71 5.28
C PHE A 25 13.76 -23.40 4.86
N THR A 26 15.07 -23.42 4.62
CA THR A 26 15.83 -22.23 4.17
C THR A 26 15.35 -21.74 2.81
N GLU A 27 15.06 -22.66 1.89
CA GLU A 27 14.55 -22.35 0.57
C GLU A 27 13.13 -21.77 0.63
N GLN A 28 12.27 -22.32 1.51
CA GLN A 28 10.95 -21.75 1.78
C GLN A 28 11.05 -20.32 2.33
N GLN A 29 11.94 -20.07 3.30
CA GLN A 29 12.22 -18.74 3.84
C GLN A 29 12.73 -17.78 2.76
N ARG A 30 13.62 -18.25 1.89
CA ARG A 30 14.16 -17.46 0.77
C ARG A 30 13.08 -17.09 -0.24
N MET A 31 12.19 -18.04 -0.58
CA MET A 31 11.05 -17.77 -1.46
C MET A 31 10.11 -16.73 -0.85
N PHE A 32 9.80 -16.85 0.44
CA PHE A 32 8.97 -15.87 1.15
C PHE A 32 9.63 -14.48 1.16
N ALA A 33 10.92 -14.39 1.49
CA ALA A 33 11.66 -13.13 1.46
C ALA A 33 11.70 -12.48 0.06
N LYS A 34 11.79 -13.29 -1.00
CA LYS A 34 11.70 -12.83 -2.40
C LYS A 34 10.30 -12.31 -2.73
N LEU A 35 9.25 -12.98 -2.27
CA LEU A 35 7.87 -12.53 -2.44
C LEU A 35 7.64 -11.19 -1.71
N VAL A 36 8.06 -11.09 -0.45
CA VAL A 36 7.97 -9.85 0.33
C VAL A 36 8.75 -8.73 -0.32
N SER A 37 9.96 -9.00 -0.82
CA SER A 37 10.77 -7.99 -1.54
C SER A 37 10.11 -7.55 -2.84
N ARG A 38 9.46 -8.47 -3.57
CA ARG A 38 8.70 -8.14 -4.78
C ARG A 38 7.45 -7.31 -4.46
N MET A 39 6.74 -7.65 -3.40
CA MET A 39 5.61 -6.84 -2.90
C MET A 39 6.07 -5.46 -2.45
N LYS A 40 7.18 -5.34 -1.72
CA LYS A 40 7.79 -4.05 -1.37
C LYS A 40 8.18 -3.27 -2.63
N GLY A 41 8.80 -3.91 -3.63
CA GLY A 41 9.13 -3.28 -4.90
C GLY A 41 7.91 -2.82 -5.70
N MET A 42 6.75 -3.46 -5.54
CA MET A 42 5.49 -3.02 -6.13
C MET A 42 4.83 -1.89 -5.32
N VAL A 43 4.90 -1.94 -3.99
CA VAL A 43 4.37 -0.92 -3.07
C VAL A 43 5.22 0.36 -3.07
N TYR A 44 6.52 0.26 -3.33
CA TYR A 44 7.45 1.40 -3.42
C TYR A 44 7.84 1.77 -4.87
N GLY A 45 7.59 0.90 -5.85
CA GLY A 45 8.00 1.09 -7.26
C GLY A 45 6.84 1.26 -8.25
N SER A 46 5.58 1.05 -7.85
CA SER A 46 4.43 1.55 -8.59
C SER A 46 3.89 2.77 -7.85
N HIS A 47 3.95 3.92 -8.54
CA HIS A 47 3.37 5.21 -8.15
C HIS A 47 4.19 6.19 -7.30
N LEU A 48 5.50 6.32 -7.51
CA LEU A 48 6.22 7.55 -7.11
C LEU A 48 7.28 7.97 -8.15
N THR A 49 6.95 7.95 -9.44
CA THR A 49 7.67 8.78 -10.42
C THR A 49 6.88 10.07 -10.61
N ALA A 50 7.48 11.16 -10.11
CA ALA A 50 6.88 12.47 -9.83
C ALA A 50 5.98 12.51 -8.58
N PRO A 51 6.00 13.60 -7.79
CA PRO A 51 4.86 13.89 -6.93
C PRO A 51 3.65 13.94 -7.86
N ALA A 52 2.82 12.90 -7.84
CA ALA A 52 1.57 12.91 -8.58
C ALA A 52 0.89 14.22 -8.20
N SER A 53 0.58 15.04 -9.22
CA SER A 53 -0.17 16.27 -8.99
C SER A 53 -1.33 15.91 -8.07
N PRO A 54 -1.66 16.73 -7.05
CA PRO A 54 -2.79 16.41 -6.18
C PRO A 54 -4.08 16.21 -6.99
N ILE A 55 -4.11 16.62 -8.27
CA ILE A 55 -5.13 16.20 -9.22
C ILE A 55 -5.20 14.69 -9.49
N ASN A 56 -4.08 14.07 -9.85
CA ASN A 56 -3.99 12.64 -10.16
C ASN A 56 -4.29 11.78 -8.91
N VAL A 57 -3.86 12.23 -7.73
CA VAL A 57 -4.13 11.52 -6.46
C VAL A 57 -5.62 11.48 -6.13
N ALA A 58 -6.32 12.61 -6.29
CA ALA A 58 -7.76 12.68 -6.08
C ALA A 58 -8.52 11.83 -7.13
N GLU A 59 -8.09 11.85 -8.39
CA GLU A 59 -8.69 11.04 -9.45
C GLU A 59 -8.54 9.54 -9.20
N PHE A 60 -7.37 9.11 -8.72
CA PHE A 60 -7.14 7.71 -8.34
C PHE A 60 -8.08 7.27 -7.20
N ALA A 61 -8.21 8.08 -6.15
CA ALA A 61 -9.13 7.80 -5.03
C ALA A 61 -10.61 7.79 -5.48
N MET A 62 -11.00 8.69 -6.38
CA MET A 62 -12.35 8.70 -6.96
C MET A 62 -12.62 7.45 -7.81
N ASN A 63 -11.65 7.01 -8.61
CA ASN A 63 -11.77 5.79 -9.40
C ASN A 63 -11.88 4.56 -8.49
N SER A 64 -11.07 4.49 -7.43
CA SER A 64 -11.14 3.44 -6.41
C SER A 64 -12.55 3.36 -5.80
N LEU A 65 -13.10 4.49 -5.34
CA LEU A 65 -14.45 4.56 -4.80
C LEU A 65 -15.49 4.07 -5.81
N SER A 66 -15.40 4.50 -7.08
CA SER A 66 -16.33 4.06 -8.12
C SER A 66 -16.26 2.56 -8.42
N THR A 67 -15.10 1.92 -8.25
CA THR A 67 -14.96 0.47 -8.49
C THR A 67 -15.31 -0.39 -7.29
N HIS A 68 -15.16 0.15 -6.08
CA HIS A 68 -15.27 -0.61 -4.83
C HIS A 68 -16.57 -0.35 -4.07
N LEU A 69 -17.26 0.77 -4.33
CA LEU A 69 -18.57 1.02 -3.73
C LEU A 69 -19.68 0.37 -4.56
N PRO A 70 -20.39 -0.63 -4.01
CA PRO A 70 -21.55 -1.19 -4.68
C PRO A 70 -22.70 -0.19 -4.69
N GLU A 71 -23.54 -0.25 -5.72
CA GLU A 71 -24.74 0.59 -5.82
C GLU A 71 -25.66 0.37 -4.62
N PHE A 72 -26.15 1.46 -4.05
CA PHE A 72 -27.14 1.41 -2.98
C PHE A 72 -28.54 1.27 -3.57
N VAL A 73 -29.22 0.18 -3.23
CA VAL A 73 -30.62 -0.07 -3.58
C VAL A 73 -31.43 -0.17 -2.29
N TYR A 74 -32.41 0.72 -2.14
CA TYR A 74 -33.32 0.66 -0.99
C TYR A 74 -34.43 -0.35 -1.25
N ASP A 75 -34.55 -1.31 -0.33
CA ASP A 75 -35.62 -2.30 -0.33
C ASP A 75 -36.38 -2.23 1.00
N PRO A 76 -37.65 -1.78 1.00
CA PRO A 76 -38.44 -1.60 2.21
C PRO A 76 -38.80 -2.92 2.92
N ASP A 77 -38.71 -4.06 2.23
CA ASP A 77 -38.97 -5.39 2.80
C ASP A 77 -37.73 -5.98 3.48
N THR A 78 -36.57 -5.37 3.27
CA THR A 78 -35.31 -5.75 3.93
C THR A 78 -34.94 -4.76 5.02
N SER A 79 -34.19 -5.23 6.02
CA SER A 79 -33.57 -4.32 7.00
C SER A 79 -32.38 -3.55 6.43
N TYR A 80 -32.12 -3.60 5.11
CA TYR A 80 -30.94 -3.01 4.48
C TYR A 80 -31.13 -1.51 4.25
N THR A 81 -30.77 -0.74 5.28
CA THR A 81 -30.84 0.72 5.25
C THR A 81 -29.56 1.32 4.68
N PHE A 82 -29.63 2.61 4.33
CA PHE A 82 -28.45 3.40 3.95
C PHE A 82 -27.35 3.36 5.01
N GLU A 83 -27.72 3.37 6.29
CA GLU A 83 -26.78 3.29 7.41
C GLU A 83 -26.01 1.96 7.42
N ILE A 84 -26.68 0.84 7.16
CA ILE A 84 -26.01 -0.47 7.05
C ILE A 84 -25.09 -0.52 5.83
N TRP A 85 -25.51 0.03 4.69
CA TRP A 85 -24.66 0.13 3.50
C TRP A 85 -23.41 0.97 3.77
N CYS A 86 -23.58 2.16 4.37
CA CYS A 86 -22.46 3.04 4.75
C CYS A 86 -21.52 2.36 5.74
N ASN A 87 -22.04 1.71 6.79
CA ASN A 87 -21.22 1.04 7.81
C ASN A 87 -20.42 -0.14 7.23
N ARG A 88 -20.96 -0.85 6.23
CA ARG A 88 -20.23 -1.95 5.57
C ARG A 88 -18.99 -1.43 4.84
N ASP A 89 -19.13 -0.29 4.17
CA ASP A 89 -18.09 0.27 3.29
C ASP A 89 -17.36 1.47 3.93
N GLU A 90 -17.55 1.70 5.24
CA GLU A 90 -17.03 2.85 5.99
C GLU A 90 -15.50 2.97 5.87
N ASP A 91 -14.79 1.85 5.92
CA ASP A 91 -13.32 1.82 5.79
C ASP A 91 -12.85 2.35 4.42
N VAL A 92 -13.56 1.97 3.35
CA VAL A 92 -13.24 2.38 1.98
C VAL A 92 -13.56 3.86 1.79
N ILE A 93 -14.73 4.30 2.25
CA ILE A 93 -15.18 5.69 2.20
C ILE A 93 -14.23 6.59 2.99
N SER A 94 -13.86 6.19 4.21
CA SER A 94 -13.00 6.97 5.10
C SER A 94 -11.59 7.10 4.56
N ARG A 95 -11.01 5.99 4.08
CA ARG A 95 -9.65 5.98 3.54
C ARG A 95 -9.55 6.84 2.28
N ASP A 96 -10.41 6.59 1.30
CA ASP A 96 -10.32 7.27 0.00
C ASP A 96 -10.80 8.73 0.12
N GLY A 97 -11.78 8.99 0.98
CA GLY A 97 -12.20 10.35 1.36
C GLY A 97 -11.06 11.16 1.98
N ALA A 98 -10.30 10.59 2.92
CA ALA A 98 -9.15 11.27 3.50
C ALA A 98 -8.04 11.58 2.48
N VAL A 99 -7.87 10.75 1.45
CA VAL A 99 -6.93 11.00 0.35
C VAL A 99 -7.41 12.17 -0.52
N ILE A 100 -8.70 12.22 -0.83
CA ILE A 100 -9.33 13.32 -1.60
C ILE A 100 -9.21 14.64 -0.83
N ASP A 101 -9.46 14.64 0.48
CA ASP A 101 -9.38 15.84 1.32
C ASP A 101 -7.96 16.41 1.35
N LYS A 102 -6.95 15.55 1.55
CA LYS A 102 -5.54 15.97 1.52
C LYS A 102 -5.13 16.52 0.16
N ALA A 103 -5.59 15.91 -0.92
CA ALA A 103 -5.35 16.40 -2.27
C ALA A 103 -6.02 17.77 -2.50
N ALA A 104 -7.24 17.97 -2.01
CA ALA A 104 -7.94 19.26 -2.09
C ALA A 104 -7.25 20.34 -1.27
N GLU A 105 -6.76 20.03 -0.07
CA GLU A 105 -5.95 20.93 0.74
C GLU A 105 -4.65 21.32 0.03
N ALA A 106 -3.91 20.34 -0.51
CA ALA A 106 -2.69 20.61 -1.27
C ALA A 106 -2.95 21.51 -2.48
N ARG A 107 -4.02 21.28 -3.24
CA ARG A 107 -4.45 22.16 -4.35
C ARG A 107 -4.76 23.57 -3.86
N ARG A 108 -5.51 23.72 -2.76
CA ARG A 108 -5.83 25.04 -2.16
C ARG A 108 -4.56 25.78 -1.74
N HIS A 109 -3.63 25.11 -1.10
CA HIS A 109 -2.33 25.68 -0.74
C HIS A 109 -1.52 26.10 -1.97
N HIS A 110 -1.51 25.27 -3.02
CA HIS A 110 -0.83 25.60 -4.27
C HIS A 110 -1.42 26.85 -4.93
N ILE A 111 -2.75 26.92 -5.10
CA ILE A 111 -3.43 28.10 -5.66
C ILE A 111 -3.14 29.36 -4.83
N ARG A 112 -3.21 29.25 -3.50
CA ARG A 112 -2.87 30.36 -2.60
C ARG A 112 -1.41 30.80 -2.75
N SER A 113 -0.49 29.86 -2.96
CA SER A 113 0.94 30.16 -3.16
C SER A 113 1.22 30.89 -4.47
N LEU A 114 0.45 30.59 -5.53
CA LEU A 114 0.52 31.28 -6.82
C LEU A 114 0.03 32.73 -6.72
N HIS A 115 -0.90 33.01 -5.81
CA HIS A 115 -1.49 34.34 -5.64
C HIS A 115 -0.83 35.19 -4.55
N LYS A 116 0.36 34.83 -4.05
CA LYS A 116 1.14 35.75 -3.21
C LYS A 116 1.44 37.01 -4.06
N PRO A 117 0.93 38.20 -3.71
CA PRO A 117 1.31 39.41 -4.43
C PRO A 117 2.82 39.56 -4.32
N HIS A 118 3.49 39.74 -5.44
CA HIS A 118 4.89 40.16 -5.45
C HIS A 118 4.98 41.43 -4.60
N SER A 119 5.59 41.31 -3.43
CA SER A 119 6.05 42.46 -2.65
C SER A 119 7.26 43.07 -3.37
N SER A 120 7.03 43.64 -4.56
CA SER A 120 8.02 44.42 -5.30
C SER A 120 7.51 45.84 -5.49
N GLU A 121 7.29 46.54 -4.39
CA GLU A 121 7.16 48.01 -4.32
C GLU A 121 7.11 48.31 -2.81
N LYS A 122 8.22 48.63 -2.15
CA LYS A 122 8.76 49.99 -2.08
C LYS A 122 10.15 49.91 -1.44
N SER A 123 11.20 50.08 -2.23
CA SER A 123 12.51 50.50 -1.70
C SER A 123 13.22 51.39 -2.71
N LEU A 124 12.54 52.45 -3.13
CA LEU A 124 13.11 53.59 -3.84
C LEU A 124 12.42 54.87 -3.39
N ARG A 125 12.45 55.17 -2.09
CA ARG A 125 12.27 56.53 -1.58
C ARG A 125 12.96 56.63 -0.23
N TYR A 126 14.21 57.10 -0.26
CA TYR A 126 15.00 57.87 0.72
C TYR A 126 16.42 57.74 0.16
N ARG A 127 16.79 58.56 -0.85
CA ARG A 127 17.51 59.84 -0.68
C ARG A 127 18.62 59.76 0.35
#